data_AF-A0A8J6Y2G3-F1
#
_entry.id   AF-A0A8J6Y2G3-F1
#
_cell.length_a   1.000
_cell.length_b   1.000
_cell.length_c   1.000
_cell.angle_alpha   90.00
_cell.angle_beta   90.00
_cell.angle_gamma   90.00
#
_symmetry.space_group_name_H-M   'P 1'
#
loop_
_entity.id
_entity.type
_entity.pdbx_description
1 polymer ?
#
loop_
_entity_poly.entity_id
_entity_poly.type
_entity_poly.pdbx_seq_one_letter_code
_entity_poly.pdbx_strand_id
1 'polypeptide(L)'
;MLNRILAIIRREYLERVRTKAFWISTVIVPFFLGAVMILPAYLAARGGGEFSVAVLDLSGRFFDPIRDEVDRLLAGDDEKLTVTLVLQDPGPDPGATRERLKNEVQSKRFDGVLVIPATMPDEGQPEYVAPNVAAFKLLSVLERSVNSVMVADRLTGAGLDPDQVRELTHRVGLKTLKLGKGGEETRDQGQSFMLAYIFVM
;
A
#
# COMPACT_ATOMS: atom_id res chain seq x y z
N MET A 1 40.24 -4.71 -47.64
CA MET A 1 39.64 -5.75 -46.75
C MET A 1 38.39 -5.25 -46.04
N LEU A 2 38.40 -4.03 -45.49
CA LEU A 2 37.26 -3.42 -44.78
C LEU A 2 35.93 -3.43 -45.56
N ASN A 3 35.95 -3.10 -46.85
CA ASN A 3 34.74 -3.09 -47.69
C ASN A 3 34.10 -4.48 -47.85
N ARG A 4 34.89 -5.56 -47.79
CA ARG A 4 34.35 -6.93 -47.87
C ARG A 4 33.70 -7.33 -46.55
N ILE A 5 34.30 -6.94 -45.42
CA ILE A 5 33.74 -7.17 -44.08
C ILE A 5 32.41 -6.42 -43.92
N LEU A 6 32.34 -5.14 -44.30
CA LEU A 6 31.11 -4.35 -44.27
C LEU A 6 29.99 -4.93 -45.15
N ALA A 7 30.32 -5.46 -46.33
CA ALA A 7 29.35 -6.11 -47.19
C ALA A 7 28.77 -7.39 -46.55
N ILE A 8 29.61 -8.17 -45.88
CA ILE A 8 29.19 -9.38 -45.15
C ILE A 8 28.30 -9.01 -43.96
N ILE A 9 28.70 -8.02 -43.15
CA ILE A 9 27.90 -7.53 -42.01
C ILE A 9 26.53 -7.07 -42.47
N ARG A 10 26.45 -6.30 -43.57
CA ARG A 10 25.19 -5.81 -44.12
C ARG A 10 24.26 -6.94 -44.54
N ARG A 11 24.79 -7.97 -45.21
CA ARG A 11 24.00 -9.13 -45.63
C ARG A 11 23.44 -9.88 -44.42
N GLU A 12 24.30 -10.20 -43.46
CA GLU A 12 23.92 -10.94 -42.25
C GLU A 12 22.88 -10.19 -41.40
N TYR A 13 23.04 -8.86 -41.28
CA TYR A 13 22.07 -8.00 -40.62
C TYR A 13 20.71 -8.02 -41.31
N LEU A 14 20.66 -7.85 -42.64
CA LEU A 14 19.41 -7.85 -43.39
C LEU A 14 18.71 -9.21 -43.37
N GLU A 15 19.47 -10.31 -43.39
CA GLU A 15 18.92 -11.67 -43.24
C GLU A 15 18.29 -11.84 -41.86
N ARG A 16 18.93 -11.38 -40.78
CA ARG A 16 18.37 -11.47 -39.42
C ARG A 16 17.14 -10.58 -39.22
N VAL A 17 17.21 -9.29 -39.59
CA VAL A 17 16.14 -8.32 -39.34
C VAL A 17 14.86 -8.61 -40.14
N ARG A 18 14.97 -9.27 -41.29
CA ARG A 18 13.79 -9.68 -42.08
C ARG A 18 13.09 -10.93 -41.56
N THR A 19 13.67 -11.64 -40.59
CA THR A 19 13.00 -12.79 -39.99
C THR A 19 11.85 -12.32 -39.10
N LYS A 20 10.75 -13.08 -39.10
CA LYS A 20 9.65 -12.86 -38.15
C LYS A 20 10.14 -12.98 -36.71
N ALA A 21 11.05 -13.93 -36.46
CA ALA A 21 11.63 -14.16 -35.13
C ALA A 21 12.35 -12.92 -34.56
N PHE A 22 13.06 -12.15 -35.39
CA PHE A 22 13.70 -10.90 -34.96
C PHE A 22 12.67 -9.88 -34.46
N TRP A 23 11.66 -9.56 -35.25
CA TRP A 23 10.63 -8.58 -34.84
C TRP A 23 9.79 -9.06 -33.65
N ILE A 24 9.49 -10.36 -33.61
CA ILE A 24 8.81 -10.98 -32.47
C ILE A 24 9.64 -10.79 -31.21
N SER A 25 10.93 -11.13 -31.21
CA SER A 25 11.76 -11.01 -30.00
C SER A 25 12.03 -9.55 -29.63
N THR A 26 12.25 -8.66 -30.60
CA THR A 26 12.48 -7.23 -30.36
C THR A 26 11.30 -6.55 -29.68
N VAL A 27 10.06 -6.97 -29.94
CA VAL A 27 8.87 -6.39 -29.29
C VAL A 27 8.46 -7.17 -28.04
N ILE A 28 8.46 -8.50 -28.11
CA ILE A 28 8.00 -9.35 -27.00
C ILE A 28 8.95 -9.26 -25.81
N VAL A 29 10.27 -9.22 -26.01
CA VAL A 29 11.21 -9.23 -24.88
C VAL A 29 11.07 -7.96 -24.03
N PRO A 30 11.07 -6.73 -24.58
CA PRO A 30 10.83 -5.52 -23.79
C PRO A 30 9.43 -5.50 -23.16
N PHE A 31 8.39 -5.91 -23.90
CA PHE A 31 7.03 -5.96 -23.36
C PHE A 31 6.92 -6.95 -22.20
N PHE A 32 7.50 -8.14 -22.35
CA PHE A 32 7.54 -9.17 -21.32
C PHE A 32 8.33 -8.69 -20.09
N LEU A 33 9.48 -8.05 -20.29
CA LEU A 33 10.27 -7.47 -19.20
C LEU A 33 9.45 -6.40 -18.45
N GLY A 34 8.80 -5.49 -19.18
CA GLY A 34 7.91 -4.48 -18.60
C GLY A 34 6.73 -5.09 -17.85
N ALA A 35 6.10 -6.13 -18.40
CA ALA A 35 5.02 -6.86 -17.75
C ALA A 35 5.50 -7.54 -16.46
N VAL A 36 6.64 -8.23 -16.47
CA VAL A 36 7.20 -8.88 -15.27
C VAL A 36 7.58 -7.86 -14.19
N MET A 37 7.98 -6.65 -14.56
CA MET A 37 8.26 -5.56 -13.61
C MET A 37 6.98 -4.92 -13.04
N ILE A 38 5.98 -4.63 -13.89
CA ILE A 38 4.79 -3.86 -13.51
C ILE A 38 3.71 -4.74 -12.90
N LEU A 39 3.52 -5.95 -13.42
CA LEU A 39 2.40 -6.83 -13.07
C LEU A 39 2.39 -7.21 -11.58
N PRO A 40 3.51 -7.58 -10.92
CA PRO A 40 3.50 -7.86 -9.49
C PRO A 40 3.12 -6.64 -8.66
N ALA A 41 3.64 -5.45 -9.01
CA ALA A 41 3.30 -4.20 -8.32
C ALA A 41 1.82 -3.83 -8.52
N TYR A 42 1.29 -4.03 -9.72
CA TYR A 42 -0.13 -3.81 -10.04
C TYR A 42 -1.07 -4.76 -9.27
N LEU A 43 -0.71 -6.04 -9.19
CA LEU A 43 -1.48 -7.04 -8.44
C LEU A 43 -1.40 -6.80 -6.93
N ALA A 44 -0.24 -6.40 -6.42
CA ALA A 44 -0.06 -6.02 -5.02
C ALA A 44 -0.85 -4.75 -4.66
N ALA A 45 -0.93 -3.78 -5.59
CA ALA A 45 -1.66 -2.54 -5.40
C ALA A 45 -3.18 -2.75 -5.32
N ARG A 46 -3.72 -3.73 -6.05
CA ARG A 46 -5.14 -4.16 -5.95
C ARG A 46 -5.41 -5.05 -4.74
N GLY A 47 -4.64 -4.87 -3.66
CA GLY A 47 -4.64 -5.70 -2.45
C GLY A 47 -6.01 -5.76 -1.77
N GLY A 48 -6.88 -6.60 -2.32
CA GLY A 48 -8.07 -7.15 -1.68
C GLY A 48 -7.73 -8.50 -1.08
N GLY A 49 -8.37 -8.81 0.04
CA GLY A 49 -8.11 -9.98 0.85
C GLY A 49 -8.87 -9.92 2.16
N GLU A 50 -9.14 -11.08 2.73
CA GLU A 50 -9.67 -11.20 4.10
C GLU A 50 -8.48 -11.39 5.03
N PHE A 51 -8.39 -10.54 6.06
CA PHE A 51 -7.34 -10.61 7.08
C PHE A 51 -7.97 -10.70 8.47
N SER A 52 -7.53 -11.68 9.25
CA SER A 52 -7.86 -11.83 10.66
C SER A 52 -6.66 -11.39 11.50
N VAL A 53 -6.81 -10.29 12.24
CA VAL A 53 -5.74 -9.69 13.05
C VAL A 53 -6.08 -9.85 14.53
N ALA A 54 -5.21 -10.55 15.26
CA ALA A 54 -5.29 -10.57 16.71
C ALA A 54 -4.86 -9.20 17.28
N VAL A 55 -5.61 -8.65 18.22
CA VAL A 55 -5.26 -7.38 18.87
C VAL A 55 -4.96 -7.65 20.33
N LEU A 56 -3.72 -7.38 20.73
CA LEU A 56 -3.27 -7.39 22.11
C LEU A 56 -3.22 -5.95 22.61
N ASP A 57 -4.31 -5.48 23.19
CA ASP A 57 -4.40 -4.15 23.79
C ASP A 57 -4.07 -4.22 25.27
N LEU A 58 -2.87 -3.75 25.64
CA LEU A 58 -2.41 -3.75 27.03
C LEU A 58 -3.02 -2.61 27.85
N SER A 59 -3.62 -1.62 27.20
CA SER A 59 -4.30 -0.50 27.86
C SER A 59 -5.77 -0.81 28.17
N GLY A 60 -6.36 -1.74 27.43
CA GLY A 60 -7.77 -2.12 27.50
C GLY A 60 -8.77 -1.04 27.07
N ARG A 61 -8.31 0.05 26.45
CA ARG A 61 -9.16 1.20 26.10
C ARG A 61 -9.22 1.50 24.60
N PHE A 62 -8.32 0.92 23.79
CA PHE A 62 -8.15 1.31 22.39
C PHE A 62 -8.70 0.28 21.40
N PHE A 63 -8.99 -0.94 21.82
CA PHE A 63 -9.53 -1.96 20.92
C PHE A 63 -10.82 -1.52 20.19
N ASP A 64 -11.85 -1.13 20.93
CA ASP A 64 -13.15 -0.76 20.32
C ASP A 64 -13.02 0.48 19.41
N PRO A 65 -12.38 1.60 19.84
CA PRO A 65 -12.18 2.75 18.96
C PRO A 65 -11.38 2.42 17.68
N ILE A 66 -10.37 1.56 17.77
CA ILE A 66 -9.56 1.17 16.61
C ILE A 66 -10.39 0.31 15.67
N ARG A 67 -11.21 -0.61 16.20
CA ARG A 67 -12.11 -1.43 15.39
C ARG A 67 -13.10 -0.57 14.62
N ASP A 68 -13.76 0.38 15.29
CA ASP A 68 -14.73 1.27 14.67
C ASP A 68 -14.08 2.13 13.58
N GLU A 69 -12.84 2.60 13.83
CA GLU A 69 -12.08 3.38 12.86
C GLU A 69 -11.66 2.55 11.63
N VAL A 70 -11.25 1.29 11.82
CA VAL A 70 -10.98 0.35 10.73
C VAL A 70 -12.23 0.15 9.89
N ASP A 71 -13.37 -0.14 10.52
CA ASP A 71 -14.65 -0.35 9.84
C ASP A 71 -15.06 0.91 9.05
N ARG A 72 -14.88 2.10 9.63
CA ARG A 72 -15.14 3.37 8.95
C ARG A 72 -14.24 3.62 7.74
N LEU A 73 -12.95 3.33 7.85
CA LEU A 73 -12.00 3.51 6.74
C LEU A 73 -12.27 2.52 5.60
N LEU A 74 -12.75 1.32 5.91
CA LEU A 74 -13.10 0.30 4.92
C LEU A 74 -14.48 0.51 4.30
N ALA A 75 -15.42 1.16 5.00
CA ALA A 75 -16.77 1.43 4.50
C ALA A 75 -16.83 2.31 3.23
N GLY A 76 -15.77 3.08 2.94
CA GLY A 76 -15.66 3.93 1.75
C GLY A 76 -14.78 3.37 0.63
N ASP A 77 -14.28 2.15 0.77
CA ASP A 77 -13.31 1.55 -0.15
C ASP A 77 -14.04 0.61 -1.14
N ASP A 78 -13.99 0.92 -2.45
CA ASP A 78 -14.60 0.10 -3.52
C ASP A 78 -13.85 -1.24 -3.74
N GLU A 79 -12.70 -1.42 -3.10
CA GLU A 79 -11.89 -2.63 -3.18
C GLU A 79 -12.14 -3.58 -1.99
N LYS A 80 -12.18 -4.88 -2.28
CA LYS A 80 -12.49 -6.00 -1.37
C LYS A 80 -11.42 -6.27 -0.28
N LEU A 81 -11.03 -5.28 0.50
CA LEU A 81 -10.23 -5.51 1.72
C LEU A 81 -11.19 -5.70 2.89
N THR A 82 -11.16 -6.89 3.50
CA THR A 82 -11.93 -7.19 4.72
C THR A 82 -10.95 -7.44 5.85
N VAL A 83 -11.11 -6.72 6.95
CA VAL A 83 -10.24 -6.84 8.12
C VAL A 83 -11.11 -7.17 9.33
N THR A 84 -10.82 -8.30 9.98
CA THR A 84 -11.47 -8.72 11.21
C THR A 84 -10.48 -8.57 12.36
N LEU A 85 -10.77 -7.67 13.29
CA LEU A 85 -9.98 -7.52 14.52
C LEU A 85 -10.54 -8.40 15.62
N VAL A 86 -9.68 -9.16 16.29
CA VAL A 86 -10.08 -10.05 17.40
C VAL A 86 -9.28 -9.70 18.64
N LEU A 87 -9.96 -9.14 19.65
CA LEU A 87 -9.35 -8.84 20.95
C LEU A 87 -8.82 -10.11 21.61
N GLN A 88 -7.61 -10.03 22.13
CA GLN A 88 -6.97 -11.08 22.91
C GLN A 88 -6.74 -10.57 24.33
N ASP A 89 -7.14 -11.38 25.32
CA ASP A 89 -6.86 -11.09 26.72
C ASP A 89 -5.34 -11.09 26.96
N PRO A 90 -4.75 -9.99 27.44
CA PRO A 90 -3.34 -9.93 27.80
C PRO A 90 -2.93 -10.95 28.86
N GLY A 91 -3.84 -11.33 29.76
CA GLY A 91 -3.56 -12.21 30.88
C GLY A 91 -2.54 -11.63 31.89
N PRO A 92 -2.06 -12.46 32.84
CA PRO A 92 -1.14 -12.02 33.88
C PRO A 92 0.30 -11.80 33.38
N ASP A 93 0.67 -12.42 32.25
CA ASP A 93 1.97 -12.22 31.59
C ASP A 93 1.75 -11.85 30.10
N PRO A 94 1.76 -10.55 29.78
CA PRO A 94 1.64 -10.06 28.41
C PRO A 94 2.71 -10.61 27.46
N GLY A 95 3.91 -10.91 27.96
CA GLY A 95 5.01 -11.46 27.17
C GLY A 95 4.70 -12.88 26.70
N ALA A 96 4.22 -13.74 27.61
CA ALA A 96 3.77 -15.09 27.27
C ALA A 96 2.59 -15.07 26.30
N THR A 97 1.63 -14.16 26.48
CA THR A 97 0.50 -13.98 25.56
C THR A 97 0.98 -13.57 24.17
N ARG A 98 1.92 -12.62 24.08
CA ARG A 98 2.53 -12.20 22.81
C ARG A 98 3.20 -13.37 22.09
N GLU A 99 3.97 -14.21 22.80
CA GLU A 99 4.61 -15.39 22.21
C GLU A 99 3.58 -16.45 21.74
N ARG A 100 2.51 -16.66 22.50
CA ARG A 100 1.39 -17.52 22.06
C ARG A 100 0.79 -17.01 20.76
N LEU A 101 0.51 -15.71 20.65
CA LEU A 101 -0.05 -15.12 19.43
C LEU A 101 0.89 -15.20 18.24
N LYS A 102 2.21 -15.07 18.44
CA LYS A 102 3.20 -15.32 17.38
C LYS A 102 3.13 -16.75 16.84
N ASN A 103 2.97 -17.74 17.73
CA ASN A 103 2.78 -19.14 17.31
C ASN A 103 1.45 -19.34 16.56
N GLU A 104 0.38 -18.68 16.99
CA GLU A 104 -0.92 -18.73 16.31
C GLU A 104 -0.85 -18.10 14.92
N VAL A 105 -0.09 -17.02 14.76
CA VAL A 105 0.20 -16.39 13.48
C VAL A 105 1.01 -17.32 12.57
N GLN A 106 2.03 -18.00 13.09
CA GLN A 106 2.78 -19.02 12.33
C GLN A 106 1.90 -20.19 11.90
N SER A 107 0.95 -20.60 12.74
CA SER A 107 -0.04 -21.64 12.44
C SER A 107 -1.16 -21.19 11.49
N LYS A 108 -1.14 -19.92 11.04
CA LYS A 108 -2.15 -19.29 10.17
C LYS A 108 -3.56 -19.22 10.77
N ARG A 109 -3.66 -19.19 12.10
CA ARG A 109 -4.93 -18.89 12.79
C ARG A 109 -5.27 -17.40 12.70
N PHE A 110 -4.23 -16.57 12.75
CA PHE A 110 -4.30 -15.13 12.51
C PHE A 110 -3.29 -14.77 11.42
N ASP A 111 -3.60 -13.76 10.63
CA ASP A 111 -2.70 -13.24 9.59
C ASP A 111 -1.64 -12.29 10.18
N GLY A 112 -1.91 -11.75 11.36
CA GLY A 112 -0.97 -10.95 12.13
C GLY A 112 -1.47 -10.66 13.54
N VAL A 113 -0.59 -10.06 14.35
CA VAL A 113 -0.92 -9.55 15.67
C VAL A 113 -0.55 -8.07 15.77
N LEU A 114 -1.51 -7.24 16.17
CA LEU A 114 -1.32 -5.85 16.54
C LEU A 114 -1.18 -5.75 18.06
N VAL A 115 -0.05 -5.23 18.54
CA VAL A 115 0.23 -5.03 19.95
C VAL A 115 0.20 -3.53 20.25
N ILE A 116 -0.65 -3.16 21.21
CA ILE A 116 -0.82 -1.77 21.65
C ILE A 116 -0.26 -1.67 23.07
N PRO A 117 0.85 -0.94 23.29
CA PRO A 117 1.42 -0.72 24.62
C PRO A 117 0.45 0.01 25.54
N ALA A 118 0.52 -0.29 26.85
CA ALA A 118 -0.29 0.37 27.86
C ALA A 118 0.07 1.85 28.08
N THR A 119 1.27 2.26 27.66
CA THR A 119 1.79 3.63 27.78
C THR A 119 1.24 4.60 26.74
N MET A 120 0.46 4.11 25.78
CA MET A 120 -0.17 4.96 24.78
C MET A 120 -1.35 5.77 25.34
N PRO A 121 -1.60 6.98 24.80
CA PRO A 121 -0.96 7.57 23.62
C PRO A 121 0.33 8.35 23.93
N ASP A 122 0.74 8.43 25.20
CA ASP A 122 1.83 9.33 25.64
C ASP A 122 3.21 8.82 25.23
N GLU A 123 3.47 7.52 25.42
CA GLU A 123 4.76 6.88 25.10
C GLU A 123 4.57 5.50 24.46
N GLY A 124 5.56 5.06 23.67
CA GLY A 124 5.56 3.77 22.99
C GLY A 124 5.08 3.82 21.54
N GLN A 125 5.22 2.69 20.83
CA GLN A 125 4.83 2.53 19.43
C GLN A 125 4.01 1.26 19.24
N PRO A 126 3.01 1.26 18.34
CA PRO A 126 2.20 0.08 18.10
C PRO A 126 3.03 -0.88 17.25
N GLU A 127 3.02 -2.16 17.59
CA GLU A 127 3.78 -3.17 16.87
C GLU A 127 2.84 -4.08 16.10
N TYR A 128 3.09 -4.26 14.80
CA TYR A 128 2.39 -5.26 13.99
C TYR A 128 3.36 -6.38 13.62
N VAL A 129 3.04 -7.62 14.02
CA VAL A 129 3.86 -8.80 13.77
C VAL A 129 3.09 -9.75 12.85
N ALA A 130 3.63 -10.04 11.67
CA ALA A 130 3.03 -10.93 10.68
C ALA A 130 4.10 -11.71 9.90
N PRO A 131 3.77 -12.87 9.30
CA PRO A 131 4.70 -13.66 8.48
C PRO A 131 5.02 -12.96 7.15
N ASN A 132 4.09 -12.16 6.65
CA ASN A 132 4.21 -11.40 5.42
C ASN A 132 3.74 -9.96 5.65
N VAL A 133 4.68 -9.00 5.54
CA VAL A 133 4.40 -7.56 5.68
C VAL A 133 4.11 -6.87 4.34
N ALA A 134 3.97 -7.62 3.25
CA ALA A 134 3.63 -7.06 1.94
C ALA A 134 2.13 -6.67 1.79
N ALA A 135 1.33 -6.83 2.85
CA ALA A 135 -0.07 -6.37 2.89
C ALA A 135 -0.13 -4.85 3.13
N PHE A 136 0.44 -4.06 2.21
CA PHE A 136 0.58 -2.60 2.34
C PHE A 136 -0.74 -1.89 2.62
N LYS A 137 -1.84 -2.37 2.01
CA LYS A 137 -3.16 -1.79 2.21
C LYS A 137 -3.68 -2.02 3.64
N LEU A 138 -3.57 -3.25 4.14
CA LEU A 138 -3.88 -3.59 5.54
C LEU A 138 -3.06 -2.74 6.50
N LEU A 139 -1.74 -2.68 6.32
CA LEU A 139 -0.84 -1.88 7.16
C LEU A 139 -1.24 -0.41 7.16
N SER A 140 -1.54 0.15 5.99
CA SER A 140 -1.99 1.55 5.87
C SER A 140 -3.31 1.79 6.61
N VAL A 141 -4.24 0.84 6.58
CA VAL A 141 -5.51 0.94 7.30
C VAL A 141 -5.28 0.85 8.81
N LEU A 142 -4.50 -0.13 9.29
CA LEU A 142 -4.19 -0.28 10.72
C LEU A 142 -3.46 0.97 11.25
N GLU A 143 -2.42 1.44 10.55
CA GLU A 143 -1.64 2.62 10.95
C GLU A 143 -2.52 3.87 11.02
N ARG A 144 -3.33 4.14 9.99
CA ARG A 144 -4.26 5.28 10.00
C ARG A 144 -5.28 5.17 11.12
N SER A 145 -5.78 3.96 11.40
CA SER A 145 -6.79 3.74 12.43
C SER A 145 -6.22 3.99 13.82
N VAL A 146 -5.08 3.37 14.14
CA VAL A 146 -4.37 3.58 15.41
C VAL A 146 -4.04 5.07 15.55
N ASN A 147 -3.46 5.70 14.54
CA ASN A 147 -3.10 7.12 14.61
C ASN A 147 -4.32 8.04 14.84
N SER A 148 -5.43 7.80 14.14
CA SER A 148 -6.66 8.59 14.33
C SER A 148 -7.18 8.48 15.76
N VAL A 149 -7.19 7.26 16.33
CA VAL A 149 -7.60 7.02 17.72
C VAL A 149 -6.65 7.69 18.71
N MET A 150 -5.33 7.55 18.53
CA MET A 150 -4.35 8.18 19.43
C MET A 150 -4.41 9.71 19.38
N VAL A 151 -4.70 10.29 18.22
CA VAL A 151 -4.91 11.75 18.09
C VAL A 151 -6.21 12.15 18.79
N ALA A 152 -7.30 11.43 18.58
CA ALA A 152 -8.58 11.72 19.24
C ALA A 152 -8.49 11.63 20.77
N ASP A 153 -7.77 10.63 21.29
CA ASP A 153 -7.54 10.48 22.74
C ASP A 153 -6.75 11.67 23.32
N ARG A 154 -5.66 12.09 22.66
CA ARG A 154 -4.88 13.27 23.06
C ARG A 154 -5.68 14.57 23.02
N LEU A 155 -6.52 14.75 21.99
CA LEU A 155 -7.40 15.92 21.88
C LEU A 155 -8.43 15.95 23.02
N THR A 156 -9.06 14.81 23.29
CA THR A 156 -10.03 14.66 24.38
C THR A 156 -9.36 14.92 25.73
N GLY A 157 -8.15 14.39 25.96
CA GLY A 157 -7.36 14.64 27.17
C GLY A 157 -6.96 16.11 27.34
N ALA A 158 -6.83 16.87 26.25
CA ALA A 158 -6.60 18.32 26.26
C ALA A 158 -7.89 19.15 26.39
N GLY A 159 -9.07 18.52 26.51
CA GLY A 159 -10.36 19.20 26.57
C GLY A 159 -10.85 19.73 25.22
N LEU A 160 -10.30 19.23 24.12
CA LEU A 160 -10.72 19.58 22.76
C LEU A 160 -11.63 18.49 22.20
N ASP A 161 -12.67 18.91 21.46
CA ASP A 161 -13.54 17.99 20.72
C ASP A 161 -12.81 17.51 19.44
N PRO A 162 -12.50 16.21 19.31
CA PRO A 162 -11.79 15.67 18.15
C PRO A 162 -12.52 15.91 16.83
N ASP A 163 -13.85 15.84 16.82
CA ASP A 163 -14.64 15.98 15.60
C ASP A 163 -14.66 17.44 15.15
N GLN A 164 -14.76 18.38 16.10
CA GLN A 164 -14.66 19.81 15.80
C GLN A 164 -13.27 20.17 15.26
N VAL A 165 -12.20 19.67 15.87
CA VAL A 165 -10.83 19.91 15.37
C VAL A 165 -10.65 19.34 13.97
N ARG A 166 -11.19 18.16 13.69
CA ARG A 166 -11.12 17.53 12.37
C ARG A 166 -11.87 18.33 11.30
N GLU A 167 -13.04 18.87 11.65
CA GLU A 167 -13.80 19.75 10.77
C GLU A 167 -13.00 21.04 10.45
N LEU A 168 -12.39 21.64 11.47
CA LEU A 168 -11.59 22.87 11.31
C LEU A 168 -10.28 22.65 10.56
N THR A 169 -9.73 21.43 10.57
CA THR A 169 -8.42 21.09 9.98
C THR A 169 -8.53 20.28 8.69
N HIS A 170 -9.73 20.16 8.10
CA HIS A 170 -9.91 19.43 6.85
C HIS A 170 -9.00 19.98 5.75
N ARG A 171 -8.35 19.07 5.01
CA ARG A 171 -7.43 19.47 3.93
C ARG A 171 -8.21 20.15 2.80
N VAL A 172 -7.77 21.34 2.41
CA VAL A 172 -8.25 22.00 1.20
C VAL A 172 -7.56 21.35 -0.01
N GLY A 173 -8.35 20.69 -0.85
CA GLY A 173 -7.86 20.08 -2.09
C GLY A 173 -7.48 21.15 -3.11
N LEU A 174 -6.25 21.08 -3.63
CA LEU A 174 -5.84 21.92 -4.75
C LEU A 174 -6.48 21.42 -6.04
N LYS A 175 -7.23 22.29 -6.72
CA LYS A 175 -7.69 22.04 -8.09
C LYS A 175 -6.56 22.38 -9.05
N THR A 176 -5.82 21.35 -9.49
CA THR A 176 -4.74 21.53 -10.47
C THR A 176 -5.30 21.63 -11.89
N LEU A 177 -4.95 22.72 -12.58
CA LEU A 177 -5.27 22.98 -13.98
C LEU A 177 -3.96 23.15 -14.76
N LYS A 178 -3.91 22.61 -15.97
CA LYS A 178 -2.79 22.73 -16.90
C LYS A 178 -3.09 23.85 -17.87
N LEU A 179 -2.16 24.80 -17.94
CA LEU A 179 -2.20 25.89 -18.90
C LEU A 179 -1.59 25.44 -20.24
N GLY A 180 -2.41 25.42 -21.29
CA GLY A 180 -1.98 25.16 -22.66
C GLY A 180 -1.27 26.37 -23.28
N LYS A 181 -0.54 26.14 -24.39
CA LYS A 181 0.21 27.19 -25.09
C LYS A 181 -0.67 28.33 -25.64
N GLY A 182 -1.97 28.09 -25.82
CA GLY A 182 -2.97 29.07 -26.25
C GLY A 182 -3.76 29.75 -25.11
N GLY A 183 -3.40 29.50 -23.85
CA GLY A 183 -4.10 30.04 -22.69
C GLY A 183 -5.30 29.21 -22.20
N GLU A 184 -5.56 28.05 -22.81
CA GLU A 184 -6.62 27.14 -22.38
C GLU A 184 -6.22 26.38 -21.10
N GLU A 185 -7.11 26.40 -20.09
CA GLU A 185 -6.94 25.63 -18.87
C GLU A 185 -7.64 24.27 -18.99
N THR A 186 -6.87 23.18 -18.90
CA THR A 186 -7.36 21.81 -19.01
C THR A 186 -6.98 20.98 -17.79
N ARG A 187 -7.72 19.93 -17.47
CA ARG A 187 -7.41 19.07 -16.32
C ARG A 187 -6.34 18.04 -16.73
N ASP A 188 -5.12 18.15 -16.23
CA ASP A 188 -4.07 17.15 -16.49
C ASP A 188 -4.11 16.06 -15.41
N GLN A 189 -4.57 14.87 -15.78
CA GLN A 189 -4.65 13.69 -14.91
C GLN A 189 -3.46 12.74 -15.15
N GLY A 190 -2.25 13.27 -15.31
CA GLY A 190 -1.04 12.44 -15.48
C GLY A 190 -0.93 11.68 -16.80
N GLN A 191 -1.91 11.80 -17.70
CA GLN A 191 -1.88 11.17 -19.04
C GLN A 191 -0.69 11.63 -19.87
N SER A 192 -0.25 12.88 -19.69
CA SER A 192 0.91 13.45 -20.37
C SER A 192 2.21 12.68 -20.09
N PHE A 193 2.38 12.16 -18.87
CA PHE A 193 3.56 11.41 -18.47
C PHE A 193 3.55 9.97 -19.03
N MET A 194 2.38 9.32 -19.07
CA MET A 194 2.25 8.01 -19.70
C MET A 194 2.55 8.08 -21.20
N LEU A 195 2.07 9.13 -21.89
CA LEU A 195 2.36 9.34 -23.31
C LEU A 195 3.86 9.56 -23.55
N ALA A 196 4.54 10.36 -22.71
CA ALA A 196 5.98 10.59 -22.84
C ALA A 196 6.79 9.30 -22.61
N TYR A 197 6.40 8.46 -21.65
CA TYR A 197 7.08 7.18 -21.38
C TYR A 197 6.95 6.19 -22.55
N ILE A 198 5.78 6.12 -23.18
CA ILE A 198 5.56 5.31 -24.39
C ILE A 198 6.42 5.77 -25.57
N PHE A 199 6.76 7.07 -25.64
CA PHE A 199 7.60 7.61 -26.71
C PHE A 199 9.11 7.47 -26.47
N VAL A 200 9.54 7.29 -25.22
CA VAL A 200 10.95 7.16 -24.83
C VAL A 200 11.42 5.70 -24.82
N MET A 201 10.50 4.75 -24.73
CA MET A 201 10.75 3.31 -24.90
C MET A 201 10.52 2.85 -26.33
#